data_AF-A0A973FHS8-F1
#
_entry.id   AF-A0A973FHS8-F1
#
_cell.length_a   1.000
_cell.length_b   1.000
_cell.length_c   1.000
_cell.angle_alpha   90.00
_cell.angle_beta   90.00
_cell.angle_gamma   90.00
#
_symmetry.space_group_name_H-M   'P 1'
#
loop_
_entity.id
_entity.type
_entity.pdbx_description
1 polymer ?
#
loop_
_entity_poly.entity_id
_entity_poly.type
_entity_poly.pdbx_seq_one_letter_code
_entity_poly.pdbx_strand_id
1 'polypeptide(L)'
;MKKNNQVFDKIVLLEPSSRLKEAVFERISKEGRRIHLRNLFMFMSGLSFLISIFVMSGIFFGQKIITSDFWGIAYLGFTDLHLVVRYWQVFIWSLVENVPSVEIVAILLPFLGILFLFKQYGRQEQFLKFNYK
;
A
#
# COMPACT_ATOMS: atom_id res chain seq x y z
N MET A 1 34.53 -51.55 14.61
CA MET A 1 33.97 -50.18 14.41
C MET A 1 35.10 -49.21 14.10
N LYS A 2 35.38 -48.88 12.83
CA LYS A 2 36.25 -47.75 12.39
C LYS A 2 36.37 -47.80 10.86
N LYS A 3 35.35 -47.31 10.12
CA LYS A 3 35.47 -47.16 8.65
C LYS A 3 34.56 -46.09 8.00
N ASN A 4 33.89 -45.23 8.78
CA ASN A 4 32.94 -44.26 8.22
C ASN A 4 33.43 -42.80 8.17
N ASN A 5 34.53 -42.45 8.84
CA ASN A 5 34.95 -41.03 8.93
C ASN A 5 35.77 -40.55 7.72
N GLN A 6 36.40 -41.45 6.95
CA GLN A 6 37.24 -41.09 5.81
C GLN A 6 36.48 -40.62 4.56
N VAL A 7 35.15 -40.87 4.50
CA VAL A 7 34.32 -40.43 3.38
C VAL A 7 34.02 -38.93 3.48
N PHE A 8 33.84 -38.41 4.70
CA PHE A 8 33.51 -37.00 4.93
C PHE A 8 34.70 -36.06 4.78
N ASP A 9 35.92 -36.50 5.14
CA ASP A 9 37.14 -35.70 4.97
C ASP A 9 37.48 -35.43 3.48
N LYS A 10 37.04 -36.30 2.56
CA LYS A 10 37.23 -36.11 1.11
C LYS A 10 36.24 -35.16 0.45
N ILE A 11 35.11 -34.86 1.10
CA ILE A 11 34.07 -33.98 0.53
C ILE A 11 34.49 -32.51 0.66
N VAL A 12 35.29 -32.17 1.68
CA VAL A 12 35.70 -30.79 1.99
C VAL A 12 36.65 -30.18 0.94
N LEU A 13 37.29 -30.99 0.10
CA LEU A 13 38.32 -30.56 -0.87
C LEU A 13 37.87 -30.55 -2.33
N LEU A 14 36.66 -31.01 -2.65
CA LEU A 14 36.11 -30.95 -4.01
C LEU A 14 35.41 -29.61 -4.20
N GLU A 15 36.12 -28.63 -4.75
CA GLU A 15 35.49 -27.43 -5.28
C GLU A 15 34.39 -27.87 -6.28
N PRO A 16 33.15 -27.37 -6.14
CA PRO A 16 32.08 -27.74 -7.04
C PRO A 16 32.46 -27.36 -8.47
N SER A 17 32.12 -28.23 -9.43
CA SER A 17 32.40 -27.93 -10.83
C SER A 17 31.81 -26.57 -11.22
N SER A 18 32.56 -25.78 -11.98
CA SER A 18 32.14 -24.45 -12.44
C SER A 18 30.75 -24.47 -13.06
N ARG A 19 30.42 -25.53 -13.82
CA ARG A 19 29.09 -25.78 -14.38
C ARG A 19 27.98 -25.93 -13.34
N LEU A 20 28.24 -26.60 -12.20
CA LEU A 20 27.25 -26.74 -11.14
C LEU A 20 27.00 -25.38 -10.46
N LYS A 21 28.07 -24.61 -10.23
CA LYS A 21 27.99 -23.25 -9.67
C LYS A 21 27.18 -22.33 -10.60
N GLU A 22 27.47 -22.33 -11.90
CA GLU A 22 26.73 -21.57 -12.91
C GLU A 22 25.25 -21.98 -12.97
N ALA A 23 24.95 -23.28 -13.01
CA ALA A 23 23.58 -23.78 -13.05
C ALA A 23 22.77 -23.41 -11.79
N VAL A 24 23.41 -23.38 -10.62
CA VAL A 24 22.80 -22.92 -9.37
C VAL A 24 22.52 -21.42 -9.42
N PHE A 25 23.48 -20.59 -9.83
CA PHE A 25 23.25 -19.15 -9.99
C PHE A 25 22.19 -18.82 -11.04
N GLU A 26 22.15 -19.57 -12.14
CA GLU A 26 21.12 -19.41 -13.18
C GLU A 26 19.72 -19.73 -12.63
N ARG A 27 19.58 -20.81 -11.84
CA ARG A 27 18.30 -21.15 -11.19
C ARG A 27 17.89 -20.11 -10.15
N ILE A 28 18.82 -19.63 -9.34
CA ILE A 28 18.57 -18.59 -8.33
C ILE A 28 18.11 -17.29 -9.00
N SER A 29 18.77 -16.87 -10.08
CA SER A 29 18.40 -15.65 -10.82
C SER A 29 17.06 -15.79 -11.55
N LYS A 30 16.76 -16.96 -12.13
CA LYS A 30 15.45 -17.25 -12.73
C LYS A 30 14.32 -17.19 -11.70
N GLU A 31 14.51 -17.79 -10.53
CA GLU A 31 13.50 -17.76 -9.46
C GLU A 31 13.34 -16.35 -8.89
N GLY A 32 14.44 -15.60 -8.70
CA GLY A 32 14.41 -14.20 -8.30
C GLY A 32 13.60 -13.33 -9.28
N ARG A 33 13.82 -13.51 -10.60
CA ARG A 33 13.04 -12.82 -11.64
C ARG A 33 11.56 -13.19 -11.61
N ARG A 34 11.25 -14.47 -11.39
CA ARG A 34 9.86 -14.96 -11.29
C ARG A 34 9.13 -14.34 -10.10
N ILE A 35 9.77 -14.29 -8.93
CA ILE A 35 9.21 -13.66 -7.73
C ILE A 35 9.00 -12.16 -7.97
N HIS A 36 9.97 -11.47 -8.57
CA HIS A 36 9.86 -10.04 -8.87
C HIS A 36 8.70 -9.75 -9.82
N LEU A 37 8.58 -10.50 -10.93
CA LEU A 37 7.47 -10.33 -11.88
C LEU A 37 6.11 -10.61 -11.24
N ARG A 38 6.01 -11.64 -10.37
CA ARG A 38 4.78 -11.93 -9.64
C ARG A 38 4.39 -10.78 -8.71
N ASN A 39 5.35 -10.24 -7.96
CA ASN A 39 5.10 -9.12 -7.04
C ASN A 39 4.72 -7.86 -7.80
N LEU A 40 5.38 -7.58 -8.92
CA LEU A 40 5.03 -6.46 -9.80
C LEU A 40 3.61 -6.62 -10.34
N PHE A 41 3.24 -7.81 -10.80
CA PHE A 41 1.90 -8.08 -11.29
C PHE A 41 0.84 -7.89 -10.20
N MET A 42 1.06 -8.42 -8.99
CA MET A 42 0.16 -8.23 -7.84
C MET A 42 0.03 -6.76 -7.43
N PHE A 43 1.13 -6.01 -7.46
CA PHE A 43 1.13 -4.58 -7.17
C PHE A 43 0.32 -3.81 -8.22
N MET A 44 0.58 -4.06 -9.52
CA MET A 44 -0.10 -3.37 -10.61
C MET A 44 -1.60 -3.69 -10.64
N SER A 45 -2.00 -4.94 -10.39
CA SER A 45 -3.41 -5.32 -10.32
C SER A 45 -4.11 -4.67 -9.12
N GLY A 46 -3.48 -4.69 -7.94
CA GLY A 46 -4.00 -4.03 -6.73
C GLY A 46 -4.09 -2.51 -6.90
N LEU A 47 -3.09 -1.89 -7.51
CA LEU A 47 -3.07 -0.45 -7.79
C LEU A 47 -4.18 -0.07 -8.75
N SER A 48 -4.33 -0.80 -9.86
CA SER A 48 -5.40 -0.58 -10.84
C SER A 48 -6.78 -0.65 -10.18
N PHE A 49 -7.03 -1.70 -9.39
CA PHE A 49 -8.28 -1.89 -8.66
C PHE A 49 -8.59 -0.73 -7.71
N LEU A 50 -7.63 -0.32 -6.88
CA LEU A 50 -7.83 0.77 -5.93
C LEU A 50 -8.01 2.13 -6.60
N ILE A 51 -7.29 2.39 -7.70
CA ILE A 51 -7.50 3.60 -8.50
C ILE A 51 -8.91 3.61 -9.09
N SER A 52 -9.39 2.49 -9.63
CA SER A 52 -10.76 2.40 -10.13
C SER A 52 -11.78 2.68 -9.04
N ILE A 53 -11.61 2.12 -7.83
CA ILE A 53 -12.50 2.41 -6.69
C ILE A 53 -12.41 3.88 -6.28
N PHE A 54 -11.21 4.46 -6.22
CA PHE A 54 -11.04 5.87 -5.86
C PHE A 54 -11.76 6.79 -6.86
N VAL A 55 -11.58 6.56 -8.16
CA VAL A 55 -12.24 7.33 -9.21
C VAL A 55 -13.76 7.17 -9.14
N MET A 56 -14.25 5.94 -9.01
CA MET A 56 -15.69 5.67 -8.85
C MET A 56 -16.25 6.37 -7.61
N SER A 57 -15.55 6.29 -6.48
CA SER A 57 -15.99 6.96 -5.24
C SER A 57 -16.04 8.48 -5.43
N GLY A 58 -15.07 9.07 -6.14
CA GLY A 58 -15.08 10.48 -6.50
C GLY A 58 -16.28 10.86 -7.38
N ILE A 59 -16.63 10.04 -8.37
CA ILE A 59 -17.78 10.30 -9.26
C ILE A 59 -19.11 10.22 -8.48
N PHE A 60 -19.30 9.18 -7.67
CA PHE A 60 -20.58 8.92 -6.99
C PHE A 60 -20.78 9.77 -5.73
N PHE A 61 -19.71 10.07 -5.00
CA PHE A 61 -19.80 10.76 -3.71
C PHE A 61 -19.23 12.19 -3.74
N GLY A 62 -18.40 12.53 -4.72
CA GLY A 62 -17.77 13.86 -4.79
C GLY A 62 -18.79 14.99 -4.89
N GLN A 63 -19.84 14.83 -5.71
CA GLN A 63 -20.91 15.82 -5.79
C GLN A 63 -21.63 15.99 -4.45
N LYS A 64 -21.95 14.90 -3.76
CA LYS A 64 -22.63 14.94 -2.46
C LYS A 64 -21.83 15.69 -1.39
N ILE A 65 -20.49 15.57 -1.41
CA ILE A 65 -19.63 16.34 -0.52
C ILE A 65 -19.72 17.83 -0.83
N ILE A 66 -19.65 18.22 -2.10
CA ILE A 66 -19.66 19.62 -2.53
C ILE A 66 -21.02 20.27 -2.26
N THR A 67 -22.12 19.55 -2.50
CA THR A 67 -23.48 20.06 -2.32
C THR A 67 -24.05 19.82 -0.93
N SER A 68 -23.24 19.37 0.03
CA SER A 68 -23.71 19.10 1.39
C SER A 68 -24.01 20.39 2.15
N ASP A 69 -25.02 20.35 3.01
CA ASP A 69 -25.40 21.45 3.91
C ASP A 69 -24.27 21.83 4.87
N PHE A 70 -23.31 20.92 5.08
CA PHE A 70 -22.06 21.16 5.80
C PHE A 70 -21.37 22.46 5.37
N TRP A 71 -21.23 22.71 4.06
CA TRP A 71 -20.52 23.90 3.59
C TRP A 71 -21.28 25.18 3.87
N GLY A 72 -22.62 25.14 3.82
CA GLY A 72 -23.46 26.28 4.21
C GLY A 72 -23.28 26.62 5.68
N ILE A 73 -23.28 25.61 6.55
CA ILE A 73 -23.05 25.78 8.00
C ILE A 73 -21.61 26.21 8.27
N ALA A 74 -20.62 25.64 7.58
CA ALA A 74 -19.22 26.05 7.74
C ALA A 74 -19.00 27.51 7.33
N TYR A 75 -19.67 27.96 6.27
CA TYR A 75 -19.58 29.34 5.79
C TYR A 75 -20.14 30.37 6.79
N LEU A 76 -21.18 30.00 7.56
CA LEU A 76 -21.71 30.81 8.68
C LEU A 76 -20.63 31.21 9.70
N GLY A 77 -19.62 30.35 9.90
CA GLY A 77 -18.44 30.62 10.73
C GLY A 77 -17.66 31.88 10.31
N PHE A 78 -17.69 32.20 9.02
CA PHE A 78 -16.96 33.31 8.42
C PHE A 78 -17.84 34.54 8.20
N THR A 79 -19.14 34.37 7.92
CA THR A 79 -20.04 35.51 7.65
C THR A 79 -20.58 36.16 8.92
N ASP A 80 -21.00 35.37 9.91
CA ASP A 80 -21.74 35.85 11.07
C ASP A 80 -21.10 35.41 12.39
N LEU A 81 -19.83 35.78 12.57
CA LEU A 81 -19.01 35.36 13.69
C LEU A 81 -19.62 35.74 15.05
N HIS A 82 -20.30 36.89 15.15
CA HIS A 82 -21.01 37.29 16.37
C HIS A 82 -22.15 36.32 16.76
N LEU A 83 -22.87 35.80 15.77
CA LEU A 83 -23.95 34.84 15.97
C LEU A 83 -23.37 33.47 16.35
N VAL A 84 -22.29 33.07 15.67
CA VAL A 84 -21.58 31.81 15.94
C VAL A 84 -21.02 31.79 17.35
N VAL A 85 -20.39 32.87 17.83
CA VAL A 85 -19.88 32.94 19.21
C VAL A 85 -21.03 32.86 20.23
N ARG A 86 -22.16 33.52 19.95
CA ARG A 86 -23.34 33.46 20.82
C ARG A 86 -23.96 32.06 20.88
N TYR A 87 -23.94 31.30 19.78
CA TYR A 87 -24.58 29.98 19.66
C TYR A 87 -23.58 28.87 19.31
N TRP A 88 -22.35 28.95 19.84
CA TRP A 88 -21.24 28.11 19.40
C TRP A 88 -21.50 26.61 19.56
N GLN A 89 -22.24 26.22 20.60
CA GLN A 89 -22.59 24.82 20.85
C GLN A 89 -23.50 24.28 19.74
N VAL A 90 -24.55 25.03 19.39
CA VAL A 90 -25.50 24.65 18.34
C VAL A 90 -24.77 24.59 17.00
N PHE A 91 -23.92 25.59 16.72
CA PHE A 91 -23.12 25.62 15.51
C PHE A 91 -22.22 24.39 15.35
N ILE A 92 -21.47 24.01 16.38
CA ILE A 92 -20.61 22.82 16.33
C ILE A 92 -21.44 21.55 16.15
N TRP A 93 -22.55 21.40 16.86
CA TRP A 93 -23.42 20.23 16.70
C TRP A 93 -23.99 20.14 15.29
N SER A 94 -24.46 21.25 14.72
CA SER A 94 -24.94 21.29 13.34
C SER A 94 -23.84 20.97 12.34
N LEU A 95 -22.60 21.43 12.57
CA LEU A 95 -21.46 21.03 11.74
C LEU A 95 -21.25 19.52 11.79
N VAL A 96 -21.19 18.93 12.99
CA VAL A 96 -20.95 17.50 13.20
C VAL A 96 -22.07 16.65 12.58
N GLU A 97 -23.33 17.06 12.75
CA GLU A 97 -24.50 16.35 12.24
C GLU A 97 -24.54 16.32 10.71
N ASN A 98 -24.09 17.40 10.06
CA ASN A 98 -24.16 17.54 8.61
C ASN A 98 -22.85 17.16 7.90
N VAL A 99 -21.80 16.72 8.60
CA VAL A 99 -20.57 16.26 7.94
C VAL A 99 -20.92 15.10 7.01
N PRO A 100 -20.53 15.16 5.72
CA PRO A 100 -20.69 14.04 4.79
C PRO A 100 -19.63 12.94 5.08
N SER A 101 -19.69 12.36 6.28
CA SER A 101 -18.64 11.49 6.82
C SER A 101 -18.51 10.20 6.02
N VAL A 102 -19.63 9.65 5.54
CA VAL A 102 -19.65 8.41 4.77
C VAL A 102 -18.97 8.61 3.42
N GLU A 103 -19.31 9.70 2.74
CA GLU A 103 -18.75 10.11 1.48
C GLU A 103 -17.24 10.37 1.59
N ILE A 104 -16.83 11.09 2.63
CA ILE A 104 -15.42 11.38 2.91
C ILE A 104 -14.64 10.08 3.13
N VAL A 105 -15.16 9.16 3.95
CA VAL A 105 -14.52 7.87 4.23
C VAL A 105 -14.45 7.02 2.97
N ALA A 106 -15.51 6.99 2.15
CA ALA A 106 -15.55 6.23 0.91
C ALA A 106 -14.45 6.67 -0.08
N ILE A 107 -14.10 7.97 -0.11
CA ILE A 107 -13.02 8.49 -0.95
C ILE A 107 -11.64 8.26 -0.30
N LEU A 108 -11.53 8.44 1.03
CA LEU A 108 -10.25 8.32 1.73
C LEU A 108 -9.74 6.88 1.83
N LEU A 109 -10.63 5.90 1.98
CA LEU A 109 -10.25 4.50 2.18
C LEU A 109 -9.43 3.92 0.99
N PRO A 110 -9.87 4.06 -0.27
CA PRO A 110 -9.05 3.62 -1.41
C PRO A 110 -7.74 4.42 -1.54
N PHE A 111 -7.75 5.72 -1.22
CA PHE A 111 -6.52 6.53 -1.20
C PHE A 111 -5.49 6.00 -0.18
N LEU A 112 -5.93 5.69 1.04
CA LEU A 112 -5.07 5.06 2.05
C LEU A 112 -4.58 3.68 1.60
N GLY A 113 -5.44 2.90 0.93
CA GLY A 113 -5.05 1.63 0.33
C GLY A 113 -3.92 1.78 -0.69
N ILE A 114 -3.98 2.81 -1.55
CA ILE A 114 -2.93 3.11 -2.52
C ILE A 114 -1.61 3.41 -1.81
N LEU A 115 -1.63 4.28 -0.80
CA LEU A 115 -0.44 4.61 0.00
C LEU A 115 0.16 3.36 0.68
N PHE A 116 -0.70 2.49 1.21
CA PHE A 116 -0.28 1.23 1.81
C PHE A 116 0.38 0.30 0.80
N LEU A 117 -0.19 0.15 -0.41
CA LEU A 117 0.40 -0.65 -1.48
C LEU A 117 1.78 -0.11 -1.89
N PHE A 118 1.93 1.20 -2.07
CA PHE A 118 3.22 1.80 -2.40
C PHE A 118 4.27 1.52 -1.31
N LYS A 119 3.90 1.66 -0.03
CA LYS A 119 4.77 1.34 1.10
C LYS A 119 5.18 -0.14 1.12
N GLN A 120 4.23 -1.04 0.85
CA GLN A 120 4.49 -2.48 0.82
C GLN A 120 5.40 -2.87 -0.34
N TYR A 121 5.16 -2.33 -1.53
CA TYR A 121 5.98 -2.56 -2.72
C TYR A 121 7.41 -2.06 -2.53
N GLY A 122 7.58 -0.83 -2.01
CA GLY A 122 8.91 -0.27 -1.71
C GLY A 122 9.71 -1.12 -0.72
N ARG A 123 9.04 -1.70 0.30
CA ARG A 123 9.69 -2.62 1.26
C ARG A 123 10.16 -3.92 0.57
N GLN A 124 9.36 -4.47 -0.34
CA GLN A 124 9.71 -5.69 -1.06
C GLN A 124 10.91 -5.48 -2.00
N GLU A 125 10.97 -4.34 -2.71
CA GLU A 125 12.12 -4.03 -3.56
C GLU A 125 13.43 -3.91 -2.77
N GLN A 126 13.40 -3.30 -1.58
CA GLN A 126 14.58 -3.18 -0.72
C GLN A 126 15.10 -4.56 -0.29
N PHE A 127 14.20 -5.48 0.08
CA PHE A 127 14.57 -6.85 0.46
C PHE A 127 15.22 -7.63 -0.69
N LEU A 128 14.68 -7.50 -1.91
CA LEU A 128 15.26 -8.14 -3.09
C LEU A 128 16.66 -7.58 -3.42
N LYS A 129 16.88 -6.26 -3.29
CA LYS A 129 18.20 -5.66 -3.53
C LYS A 129 19.28 -6.12 -2.53
N PHE A 130 18.89 -6.52 -1.33
CA PHE A 130 19.84 -6.93 -0.28
C PHE A 130 20.25 -8.41 -0.38
N ASN A 131 19.35 -9.30 -0.84
CA ASN A 131 19.62 -10.74 -0.89
C ASN A 131 20.25 -11.25 -2.20
N TYR A 132 20.26 -10.42 -3.25
CA TYR A 132 20.79 -10.81 -4.58
C TYR A 132 21.99 -9.96 -5.02
N LYS A 133 22.68 -9.28 -4.08
CA LYS A 133 24.03 -8.72 -4.26
C LYS A 133 25.06 -9.70 -3.73
#